data_AF-A0A7W0XJI5-F1
#
_entry.id   AF-A0A7W0XJI5-F1
#
_cell.length_a   1.000
_cell.length_b   1.000
_cell.length_c   1.000
_cell.angle_alpha   90.00
_cell.angle_beta   90.00
_cell.angle_gamma   90.00
#
_symmetry.space_group_name_H-M   'P 1'
#
loop_
_entity.id
_entity.type
_entity.pdbx_description
1 polymer ?
#
loop_
_entity_poly.entity_id
_entity_poly.type
_entity_poly.pdbx_seq_one_letter_code
_entity_poly.pdbx_strand_id
1 'polypeptide(L)'
;MAAVQSSGQAVANRVAIGAVLLATLVFLAPLYWIASTAFKPRNLATTVPPTVFFQPEITPFIKLFTKRVQLRGPVDPEIYEAAPWWEKRIYDGGERIVRT
;
A
#
# COMPACT_ATOMS: atom_id res chain seq x y z
N MET A 1 -35.47 26.38 17.80
CA MET A 1 -35.75 27.60 16.99
C MET A 1 -35.03 27.44 15.66
N ALA A 2 -35.75 27.43 14.53
CA ALA A 2 -35.13 27.41 13.21
C ALA A 2 -34.60 28.81 12.90
N ALA A 3 -33.28 28.99 12.92
CA ALA A 3 -32.66 30.25 12.54
C ALA A 3 -32.89 30.46 11.03
N VAL A 4 -33.48 31.61 10.66
CA VAL A 4 -33.64 31.99 9.25
C VAL A 4 -32.26 32.29 8.70
N GLN A 5 -31.72 31.39 7.87
CA GLN A 5 -30.44 31.59 7.20
C GLN A 5 -30.64 32.47 5.97
N SER A 6 -29.79 33.50 5.83
CA SER A 6 -29.74 34.29 4.60
C SER A 6 -29.16 33.47 3.44
N SER A 7 -29.56 33.78 2.21
CA SER A 7 -29.02 33.13 1.00
C SER A 7 -27.50 33.24 0.89
N GLY A 8 -26.92 34.37 1.33
CA GLY A 8 -25.46 34.57 1.42
C GLY A 8 -24.78 33.61 2.40
N GLN A 9 -25.38 33.36 3.56
CA GLN A 9 -24.86 32.39 4.53
C GLN A 9 -24.89 30.95 3.97
N ALA A 10 -25.95 30.58 3.25
CA ALA A 10 -26.05 29.26 2.63
C ALA A 10 -24.96 29.03 1.56
N VAL A 11 -24.66 30.06 0.74
CA VAL A 11 -23.59 29.98 -0.26
C VAL A 11 -22.21 29.90 0.41
N ALA A 12 -21.94 30.77 1.38
CA ALA A 12 -20.68 30.76 2.12
C ALA A 12 -20.42 29.41 2.80
N ASN A 13 -21.46 28.80 3.40
CA ASN A 13 -21.35 27.48 4.01
C ASN A 13 -21.00 26.39 2.98
N ARG A 14 -21.62 26.41 1.79
CA ARG A 14 -21.30 25.45 0.72
C ARG A 14 -19.86 25.60 0.23
N VAL A 15 -19.39 26.83 0.07
CA VAL A 15 -17.99 27.11 -0.30
C VAL A 15 -17.04 26.60 0.78
N ALA A 16 -17.34 26.86 2.06
CA ALA A 16 -16.55 26.38 3.19
C ALA A 16 -16.48 24.84 3.21
N ILE A 17 -17.61 24.15 3.01
CA ILE A 17 -17.65 22.68 2.91
C ILE A 17 -16.75 22.21 1.77
N GLY A 18 -16.86 22.80 0.58
CA GLY A 18 -16.02 22.46 -0.58
C GLY A 18 -14.53 22.65 -0.30
N ALA A 19 -14.17 23.78 0.34
CA ALA A 19 -12.79 24.09 0.70
C ALA A 19 -12.23 23.09 1.73
N VAL A 20 -13.00 22.72 2.74
CA VAL A 20 -12.60 21.73 3.76
C VAL A 20 -12.43 20.35 3.13
N LEU A 21 -13.33 19.92 2.24
CA LEU A 21 -13.19 18.66 1.52
C LEU A 21 -11.94 18.63 0.64
N LEU A 22 -11.68 19.72 -0.10
CA LEU A 22 -10.48 19.84 -0.92
C LEU A 22 -9.21 19.78 -0.07
N ALA A 23 -9.15 20.54 1.02
CA ALA A 23 -8.03 20.52 1.95
C ALA A 23 -7.82 19.10 2.50
N THR A 24 -8.90 18.43 2.91
CA THR A 24 -8.86 17.05 3.40
C THR A 24 -8.24 16.11 2.36
N LEU A 25 -8.67 16.16 1.09
CA LEU A 25 -8.12 15.31 0.03
C LEU A 25 -6.62 15.57 -0.20
N VAL A 26 -6.20 16.84 -0.16
CA VAL A 26 -4.78 17.22 -0.27
C VAL A 26 -3.97 16.66 0.89
N PHE A 27 -4.45 16.78 2.13
CA PHE A 27 -3.77 16.26 3.31
C PHE A 27 -3.78 14.73 3.39
N LEU A 28 -4.79 14.06 2.80
CA LEU A 28 -4.84 12.60 2.71
C LEU A 28 -3.98 12.04 1.57
N ALA A 29 -3.58 12.85 0.58
CA ALA A 29 -2.81 12.35 -0.56
C ALA A 29 -1.48 11.65 -0.18
N PRO A 30 -0.66 12.17 0.77
CA PRO A 30 0.53 11.46 1.25
C PRO A 30 0.22 10.15 1.96
N LEU A 31 -0.89 10.09 2.72
CA LEU A 31 -1.34 8.86 3.38
C LEU A 31 -1.80 7.81 2.37
N TYR A 32 -2.55 8.24 1.36
CA TYR A 32 -2.91 7.39 0.23
C TYR A 32 -1.66 6.85 -0.48
N TRP A 33 -0.65 7.70 -0.69
CA TRP A 33 0.61 7.27 -1.28
C TRP A 33 1.28 6.17 -0.44
N ILE A 34 1.49 6.40 0.85
CA ILE A 34 2.09 5.40 1.77
C ILE A 34 1.29 4.10 1.75
N ALA A 35 -0.03 4.19 1.90
CA ALA A 35 -0.92 3.03 1.88
C ALA A 35 -0.81 2.26 0.57
N SER A 36 -0.83 2.94 -0.59
CA SER A 36 -0.67 2.30 -1.90
C SER A 36 0.69 1.62 -2.05
N THR A 37 1.77 2.26 -1.59
CA THR A 37 3.14 1.72 -1.69
C THR A 37 3.34 0.49 -0.81
N ALA A 38 2.59 0.33 0.29
CA ALA A 38 2.66 -0.84 1.14
C ALA A 38 2.21 -2.13 0.44
N PHE A 39 1.41 -2.03 -0.64
CA PHE A 39 0.96 -3.16 -1.46
C PHE A 39 1.71 -3.28 -2.79
N LYS A 40 2.77 -2.49 -3.01
CA LYS A 40 3.50 -2.46 -4.27
C LYS A 40 4.61 -3.53 -4.29
N PRO A 41 4.79 -4.25 -5.41
CA PRO A 41 5.94 -5.13 -5.58
C PRO A 41 7.28 -4.41 -5.41
N ARG A 42 8.26 -5.07 -4.80
CA ARG A 42 9.57 -4.46 -4.47
C ARG A 42 10.28 -3.87 -5.68
N ASN A 43 10.27 -4.58 -6.81
CA ASN A 43 10.90 -4.12 -8.06
C ASN A 43 10.24 -2.85 -8.62
N LEU A 44 8.95 -2.63 -8.34
CA LEU A 44 8.22 -1.45 -8.79
C LEU A 44 8.31 -0.27 -7.80
N ALA A 45 8.58 -0.55 -6.52
CA ALA A 45 8.65 0.47 -5.46
C ALA A 45 9.78 1.49 -5.64
N THR A 46 10.86 1.13 -6.35
CA THR A 46 12.05 1.99 -6.56
C THR A 46 12.22 2.44 -8.01
N THR A 47 11.16 2.36 -8.82
CA THR A 47 11.21 2.78 -10.23
C THR A 47 11.25 4.30 -10.36
N VAL A 48 11.97 4.79 -11.38
CA VAL A 48 12.03 6.21 -11.76
C VAL A 48 11.75 6.31 -13.26
N PRO A 49 10.65 6.97 -13.71
CA PRO A 49 9.61 7.61 -12.91
C PRO A 49 8.80 6.61 -12.05
N PRO A 50 8.12 7.08 -10.98
CA PRO A 50 7.41 6.19 -10.07
C PRO A 50 6.23 5.51 -10.77
N THR A 51 6.19 4.19 -10.70
CA THR A 51 5.07 3.39 -11.24
C THR A 51 3.83 3.57 -10.36
N VAL A 52 2.74 4.10 -10.92
CA VAL A 52 1.48 4.36 -10.19
C VAL A 52 0.41 3.28 -10.38
N PHE A 53 0.44 2.56 -11.51
CA PHE A 53 -0.45 1.42 -11.78
C PHE A 53 0.34 0.11 -11.62
N PHE A 54 -0.11 -0.76 -10.73
CA PHE A 54 0.55 -2.01 -10.41
C PHE A 54 -0.48 -3.02 -9.90
N GLN A 55 -0.15 -4.31 -10.00
CA GLN A 55 -0.94 -5.35 -9.36
C GLN A 55 -0.62 -5.36 -7.86
N PRO A 56 -1.62 -5.13 -6.97
CA PRO A 56 -1.38 -5.13 -5.53
C PRO A 56 -0.98 -6.53 -5.03
N GLU A 57 -0.03 -6.57 -4.10
CA GLU A 57 0.36 -7.79 -3.41
C GLU A 57 0.59 -7.58 -1.91
N ILE A 58 0.45 -8.65 -1.13
CA ILE A 58 0.66 -8.63 0.33
C ILE A 58 2.07 -9.08 0.73
N THR A 59 2.92 -9.43 -0.24
CA THR A 59 4.30 -9.89 -0.03
C THR A 59 5.09 -8.96 0.90
N PRO A 60 5.02 -7.62 0.79
CA PRO A 60 5.70 -6.71 1.72
C PRO A 60 5.30 -6.92 3.20
N PHE A 61 4.04 -7.25 3.48
CA PHE A 61 3.58 -7.53 4.85
C PHE A 61 4.07 -8.88 5.36
N ILE A 62 4.00 -9.93 4.53
CA ILE A 62 4.60 -11.24 4.88
C ILE A 62 6.07 -11.04 5.23
N LYS A 63 6.75 -10.24 4.42
CA LYS A 63 8.15 -9.86 4.61
C LYS A 63 8.38 -9.12 5.93
N LEU A 64 7.51 -8.17 6.29
CA LEU A 64 7.62 -7.42 7.54
C LEU A 64 7.48 -8.32 8.78
N PHE A 65 6.59 -9.31 8.74
CA PHE A 65 6.29 -10.17 9.88
C PHE A 65 7.11 -11.47 9.91
N THR A 66 8.10 -11.64 9.04
CA THR A 66 8.93 -12.86 8.98
C THR A 66 10.42 -12.54 8.96
N LYS A 67 11.20 -13.37 9.66
CA LYS A 67 12.66 -13.36 9.58
C LYS A 67 13.11 -14.06 8.30
N ARG A 68 13.91 -13.38 7.47
CA ARG A 68 14.27 -13.84 6.12
C ARG A 68 15.76 -13.68 5.84
N VAL A 69 16.26 -14.48 4.91
CA VAL A 69 17.60 -14.38 4.32
C VAL A 69 17.51 -14.52 2.81
N GLN A 70 18.50 -13.98 2.09
CA GLN A 70 18.59 -14.14 0.64
C GLN A 70 18.88 -15.59 0.27
N LEU A 71 18.28 -16.06 -0.82
CA LEU A 71 18.60 -17.36 -1.41
C LEU A 71 20.01 -17.32 -2.02
N ARG A 72 20.75 -18.43 -1.88
CA ARG A 72 22.08 -18.60 -2.47
C ARG A 72 22.04 -19.36 -3.81
N GLY A 73 20.87 -19.83 -4.21
CA GLY A 73 20.62 -20.64 -5.40
C GLY A 73 19.12 -20.89 -5.57
N PRO A 74 18.71 -21.61 -6.63
CA PRO A 74 17.31 -21.95 -6.84
C PRO A 74 16.77 -22.80 -5.68
N VAL A 75 15.50 -22.60 -5.35
CA VAL A 75 14.80 -23.43 -4.36
C VAL A 75 14.53 -24.80 -4.97
N ASP A 76 14.77 -25.85 -4.19
CA ASP A 76 14.42 -27.22 -4.58
C ASP A 76 12.90 -27.30 -4.89
N PRO A 77 12.49 -27.86 -6.06
CA PRO A 77 11.08 -28.02 -6.41
C PRO A 77 10.25 -28.70 -5.32
N GLU A 78 10.79 -29.68 -4.61
CA GLU A 78 10.05 -30.39 -3.56
C GLU A 78 9.73 -29.47 -2.37
N ILE A 79 10.70 -28.62 -1.99
CA ILE A 79 10.54 -27.64 -0.92
C ILE A 79 9.55 -26.55 -1.34
N TYR A 80 9.65 -26.09 -2.59
CA TYR A 80 8.74 -25.08 -3.12
C TYR A 80 7.30 -25.60 -3.12
N GLU A 81 7.05 -26.81 -3.60
CA GLU A 81 5.69 -27.34 -3.69
C GLU A 81 5.06 -27.63 -2.33
N ALA A 82 5.85 -28.08 -1.36
CA ALA A 82 5.40 -28.30 0.02
C ALA A 82 5.15 -26.99 0.80
N ALA A 83 5.63 -25.85 0.30
CA ALA A 83 5.51 -24.59 1.03
C ALA A 83 4.08 -24.02 0.97
N PRO A 84 3.63 -23.36 2.06
CA PRO A 84 2.41 -22.55 2.02
C PRO A 84 2.47 -21.49 0.91
N TRP A 85 1.31 -21.13 0.34
CA TRP A 85 1.21 -20.16 -0.74
C TRP A 85 1.92 -18.81 -0.47
N TRP A 86 1.94 -18.38 0.79
CA TRP A 86 2.55 -17.12 1.20
C TRP A 86 4.08 -17.23 1.30
N GLU A 87 4.61 -18.41 1.62
CA GLU A 87 6.04 -18.70 1.65
C GLU A 87 6.58 -18.86 0.21
N LYS A 88 5.78 -19.42 -0.71
CA LYS A 88 6.07 -19.42 -2.16
C LYS A 88 6.37 -18.00 -2.69
N ARG A 89 5.60 -16.98 -2.27
CA ARG A 89 5.87 -15.57 -2.65
C ARG A 89 7.21 -15.03 -2.14
N ILE A 90 7.72 -15.56 -1.04
CA ILE A 90 9.04 -15.20 -0.53
C ILE A 90 10.13 -15.83 -1.41
N TYR A 91 9.94 -17.08 -1.80
CA TYR A 91 10.83 -17.76 -2.75
C TYR A 91 10.87 -17.10 -4.12
N ASP A 92 9.71 -16.74 -4.68
CA ASP A 92 9.61 -15.99 -5.94
C ASP A 92 10.36 -14.66 -5.88
N GLY A 93 10.44 -14.08 -4.68
CA GLY A 93 11.18 -12.85 -4.39
C GLY A 93 12.68 -13.03 -4.11
N GLY A 94 13.24 -14.23 -4.28
CA GLY A 94 14.66 -14.52 -4.07
C GLY A 94 15.07 -14.70 -2.61
N GLU A 95 14.12 -14.90 -1.70
CA GLU A 95 14.37 -14.99 -0.26
C GLU A 95 13.85 -16.31 0.32
N ARG A 96 14.31 -16.68 1.52
CA ARG A 96 13.74 -17.78 2.32
C ARG A 96 13.54 -17.37 3.76
N ILE A 97 12.60 -18.04 4.42
CA ILE A 97 12.29 -17.80 5.83
C ILE A 97 13.29 -18.57 6.70
N VAL A 98 13.68 -17.94 7.81
CA VAL A 98 14.50 -18.57 8.84
C VAL A 98 13.61 -18.95 10.01
N ARG A 99 13.56 -20.25 10.31
CA ARG A 99 12.86 -20.82 11.47
C ARG A 99 13.89 -21.04 12.60
N THR A 100 14.32 -19.95 13.22
CA THR A 100 15.18 -19.93 14.43
C THR A 100 14.60 -18.98 15.42
#